data_AF-A0A354IYU9-F1
#
_entry.id   AF-A0A354IYU9-F1
#
_cell.length_a   1.000
_cell.length_b   1.000
_cell.length_c   1.000
_cell.angle_alpha   90.00
_cell.angle_beta   90.00
_cell.angle_gamma   90.00
#
_symmetry.space_group_name_H-M   'P 1'
#
loop_
_entity.id
_entity.type
_entity.pdbx_description
1 polymer ?
#
loop_
_entity_poly.entity_id
_entity_poly.type
_entity_poly.pdbx_seq_one_letter_code
_entity_poly.pdbx_strand_id
1 'polypeptide(L)'
;MRDVLTWAALGSIAILIVLIAYRVVVPSDETLHARKVSAALFQCQQRIVGLAEYGDAETPPYVPNYGTKGEFNFGWQRGSFHFKNVYGASEKMSASCIGDLESGEIKQLTVNAKTIL
;
A
#
# COMPACT_ATOMS: atom_id res chain seq x y z
N MET A 1 49.50 29.28 4.52
CA MET A 1 48.33 29.09 5.42
C MET A 1 46.98 29.35 4.74
N ARG A 2 46.89 30.21 3.71
CA ARG A 2 45.61 30.53 3.03
C ARG A 2 45.03 29.36 2.20
N ASP A 3 45.89 28.50 1.64
CA ASP A 3 45.45 27.41 0.76
C ASP A 3 44.85 26.21 1.51
N VAL A 4 45.24 25.97 2.75
CA VAL A 4 44.74 24.83 3.54
C VAL A 4 43.28 25.04 3.97
N LEU A 5 42.88 26.30 4.20
CA LEU A 5 41.52 26.65 4.60
C LEU A 5 40.50 26.45 3.47
N THR A 6 40.89 26.74 2.22
CA THR A 6 40.04 26.59 1.03
C THR A 6 39.78 25.12 0.68
N TRP A 7 40.79 24.25 0.79
CA TRP A 7 40.61 22.81 0.59
C TRP A 7 39.72 22.16 1.66
N ALA A 8 39.86 22.59 2.93
CA ALA A 8 39.00 22.11 4.01
C ALA A 8 37.53 22.54 3.85
N ALA A 9 37.28 23.74 3.35
CA ALA A 9 35.93 24.24 3.06
C ALA A 9 35.28 23.49 1.87
N LEU A 10 36.03 23.23 0.81
CA LEU A 10 35.53 22.47 -0.34
C LEU A 10 35.24 21.00 0.03
N GLY A 11 36.08 20.38 0.86
CA GLY A 11 35.86 19.02 1.36
C GLY A 11 34.58 18.91 2.21
N SER A 12 34.32 19.89 3.07
CA SER A 12 33.12 19.90 3.92
C SER A 12 31.84 20.14 3.12
N ILE A 13 31.86 20.97 2.08
CA ILE A 13 30.73 21.15 1.16
C ILE A 13 30.44 19.85 0.39
N ALA A 14 31.48 19.16 -0.10
CA ALA A 14 31.31 17.89 -0.81
C ALA A 14 30.66 16.81 0.08
N ILE A 15 31.10 16.70 1.36
CA ILE A 15 30.49 15.78 2.33
C ILE A 15 29.03 16.14 2.59
N LEU A 16 28.70 17.43 2.73
CA LEU A 16 27.34 17.88 2.95
C LEU A 16 26.42 17.52 1.76
N ILE A 17 26.90 17.72 0.54
CA ILE A 17 26.16 17.37 -0.68
C ILE A 17 25.92 15.85 -0.76
N VAL A 18 26.91 15.03 -0.43
CA VAL A 18 26.77 13.56 -0.41
C VAL A 18 25.77 13.12 0.66
N LEU A 19 25.78 13.72 1.85
CA LEU A 19 24.83 13.41 2.93
C LEU A 19 23.39 13.80 2.56
N ILE A 20 23.20 14.96 1.93
CA ILE A 20 21.89 15.41 1.45
C ILE A 20 21.40 14.49 0.34
N ALA A 21 22.25 14.15 -0.63
CA ALA A 21 21.91 13.21 -1.70
C ALA A 21 21.56 11.82 -1.14
N TYR A 22 22.30 11.33 -0.14
CA TYR A 22 22.02 10.03 0.50
C TYR A 22 20.65 9.99 1.18
N ARG A 23 20.24 11.06 1.86
CA ARG A 23 18.92 11.16 2.52
C ARG A 23 17.75 11.28 1.53
N VAL A 24 17.99 11.85 0.35
CA VAL A 24 16.97 11.93 -0.72
C VAL A 24 16.84 10.60 -1.47
N VAL A 25 17.95 9.89 -1.67
CA VAL A 25 17.98 8.63 -2.43
C VAL A 25 17.54 7.43 -1.58
N VAL A 26 17.85 7.42 -0.28
CA VAL A 26 17.50 6.31 0.62
C VAL A 26 16.27 6.69 1.46
N PRO A 27 15.07 6.24 1.07
CA PRO A 27 13.87 6.43 1.88
C PRO A 27 14.03 5.77 3.26
N SER A 28 13.48 6.38 4.30
CA SER A 28 13.45 5.77 5.63
C SER A 28 12.58 4.50 5.61
N ASP A 29 12.84 3.58 6.54
CA ASP A 29 12.07 2.34 6.68
C ASP A 29 10.56 2.60 6.82
N GLU A 30 10.17 3.68 7.49
CA GLU A 30 8.76 4.09 7.62
C GLU A 30 8.13 4.46 6.27
N THR A 31 8.86 5.19 5.43
CA THR A 31 8.36 5.56 4.09
C THR A 31 8.31 4.37 3.14
N LEU A 32 9.26 3.44 3.24
CA LEU A 32 9.23 2.17 2.52
C LEU A 32 8.04 1.32 2.97
N HIS A 33 7.81 1.20 4.28
CA HIS A 33 6.67 0.49 4.85
C HIS A 33 5.34 1.07 4.39
N ALA A 34 5.17 2.40 4.47
CA ALA A 34 3.95 3.06 4.01
C ALA A 34 3.68 2.83 2.50
N ARG A 35 4.74 2.82 1.68
CA ARG A 35 4.64 2.49 0.24
C ARG A 35 4.19 1.05 0.03
N LYS A 36 4.77 0.08 0.74
CA LYS A 36 4.36 -1.34 0.67
C LYS A 36 2.90 -1.52 1.08
N VAL A 37 2.47 -0.87 2.17
CA VAL A 37 1.08 -0.93 2.66
C VAL A 37 0.12 -0.35 1.62
N SER A 38 0.46 0.80 1.03
CA SER A 38 -0.35 1.43 -0.01
C SER A 38 -0.46 0.55 -1.27
N ALA A 39 0.64 -0.08 -1.67
CA ALA A 39 0.67 -1.00 -2.80
C ALA A 39 -0.18 -2.25 -2.55
N ALA A 40 -0.08 -2.85 -1.35
CA ALA A 40 -0.88 -3.99 -0.94
C ALA A 40 -2.38 -3.66 -0.91
N LEU A 41 -2.75 -2.48 -0.39
CA LEU A 41 -4.14 -2.02 -0.40
C LEU A 41 -4.69 -1.91 -1.82
N PHE A 42 -3.92 -1.31 -2.72
CA PHE A 42 -4.31 -1.18 -4.12
C PHE A 42 -4.49 -2.54 -4.78
N GLN A 43 -3.59 -3.50 -4.54
CA GLN A 43 -3.74 -4.87 -5.05
C GLN A 43 -5.00 -5.55 -4.52
N CYS A 44 -5.30 -5.42 -3.22
CA CYS A 44 -6.54 -5.93 -2.65
C CYS A 44 -7.77 -5.31 -3.31
N GLN A 45 -7.80 -3.99 -3.50
CA GLN A 45 -8.89 -3.28 -4.17
C GLN A 45 -9.09 -3.79 -5.61
N GLN A 46 -8.01 -3.91 -6.39
CA GLN A 46 -8.07 -4.43 -7.76
C GLN A 46 -8.58 -5.88 -7.80
N ARG A 47 -8.13 -6.71 -6.85
CA ARG A 47 -8.57 -8.11 -6.78
C ARG A 47 -10.06 -8.21 -6.42
N ILE A 48 -10.53 -7.39 -5.48
CA ILE A 48 -11.95 -7.32 -5.09
C ILE A 48 -12.80 -6.87 -6.28
N VAL A 49 -12.43 -5.77 -6.94
CA VAL A 49 -13.14 -5.26 -8.13
C VAL A 49 -13.18 -6.31 -9.25
N GLY A 50 -12.08 -7.03 -9.46
CA GLY A 50 -12.01 -8.12 -10.44
C GLY A 50 -12.89 -9.34 -10.12
N LEU A 51 -13.52 -9.40 -8.94
CA LEU A 51 -14.49 -10.44 -8.58
C LEU A 51 -15.95 -10.06 -8.86
N ALA A 52 -16.21 -8.83 -9.30
CA ALA A 52 -17.56 -8.44 -9.69
C ALA A 52 -17.99 -9.17 -10.97
N GLU A 53 -18.87 -10.16 -10.82
CA GLU A 53 -19.34 -11.00 -11.93
C GLU A 53 -20.28 -10.25 -12.89
N TYR A 54 -21.03 -9.28 -12.38
CA TYR A 54 -22.00 -8.49 -13.13
C TYR A 54 -21.51 -7.05 -13.17
N GLY A 55 -21.29 -6.54 -14.39
CA GLY A 55 -20.50 -5.32 -14.63
C GLY A 55 -20.92 -4.10 -13.82
N ASP A 56 -19.95 -3.21 -13.60
CA ASP A 56 -19.95 -2.06 -12.68
C ASP A 56 -19.68 -2.46 -11.22
N ALA A 57 -18.48 -2.11 -10.76
CA ALA A 57 -17.95 -2.49 -9.46
C ALA A 57 -17.36 -1.26 -8.80
N GLU A 58 -17.95 -0.86 -7.68
CA GLU A 58 -17.40 0.21 -6.87
C GLU A 58 -16.05 -0.26 -6.28
N THR A 59 -15.02 0.57 -6.42
CA THR A 59 -13.72 0.28 -5.80
C THR A 59 -13.85 0.41 -4.29
N PRO A 60 -13.45 -0.61 -3.50
CA PRO A 60 -13.48 -0.51 -2.05
C PRO A 60 -12.70 0.73 -1.57
N PRO A 61 -13.20 1.52 -0.60
CA PRO A 61 -12.54 2.74 -0.15
C PRO A 61 -11.21 2.45 0.56
N TYR A 62 -10.41 3.49 0.79
CA TYR A 62 -9.21 3.36 1.61
C TYR A 62 -9.58 2.96 3.04
N VAL A 63 -8.85 1.99 3.61
CA VAL A 63 -9.02 1.54 4.99
C VAL A 63 -7.65 1.41 5.68
N PRO A 64 -7.58 1.58 7.01
CA PRO A 64 -6.35 1.37 7.76
C PRO A 64 -5.85 -0.09 7.62
N ASN A 65 -4.53 -0.26 7.66
CA ASN A 65 -3.90 -1.57 7.82
C ASN A 65 -3.93 -1.98 9.30
N TYR A 66 -4.49 -3.15 9.61
CA TYR A 66 -4.50 -3.76 10.93
C TYR A 66 -3.56 -4.98 11.06
N GLY A 67 -2.71 -5.21 10.05
CA GLY A 67 -1.74 -6.30 10.05
C GLY A 67 -0.61 -6.07 11.05
N THR A 68 0.09 -7.15 11.42
CA THR A 68 1.22 -7.09 12.37
C THR A 68 2.54 -7.46 11.69
N LYS A 69 3.64 -6.83 12.13
CA LYS A 69 5.05 -7.19 11.85
C LYS A 69 5.30 -8.00 10.56
N GLY A 70 5.01 -7.40 9.41
CA GLY A 70 5.26 -8.01 8.10
C GLY A 70 4.01 -8.49 7.36
N GLU A 71 2.83 -8.34 7.95
CA GLU A 71 1.56 -8.64 7.31
C GLU A 71 0.75 -7.38 7.02
N PHE A 72 -0.07 -7.43 5.97
CA PHE A 72 -1.17 -6.49 5.78
C PHE A 72 -2.50 -7.18 6.10
N ASN A 73 -3.42 -6.42 6.69
CA ASN A 73 -4.79 -6.83 6.96
C ASN A 73 -5.72 -5.63 6.76
N PHE A 74 -6.55 -5.70 5.73
CA PHE A 74 -7.54 -4.69 5.38
C PHE A 74 -8.94 -5.27 5.52
N GLY A 75 -9.84 -4.49 6.14
CA GLY A 75 -11.23 -4.90 6.37
C GLY A 75 -12.22 -3.84 5.92
N TRP A 76 -13.19 -4.25 5.11
CA TRP A 76 -14.31 -3.46 4.65
C TRP A 76 -15.61 -4.02 5.22
N GLN A 77 -16.31 -3.19 6.00
CA GLN A 77 -17.60 -3.56 6.57
C GLN A 77 -18.66 -3.68 5.47
N ARG A 78 -19.77 -4.34 5.77
CA ARG A 78 -20.87 -4.48 4.82
C ARG A 78 -21.43 -3.10 4.45
N GLY A 79 -21.44 -2.79 3.16
CA GLY A 79 -21.88 -1.50 2.62
C GLY A 79 -20.76 -0.47 2.47
N SER A 80 -19.49 -0.84 2.70
CA SER A 80 -18.35 0.01 2.34
C SER A 80 -18.22 0.23 0.83
N PHE A 81 -18.74 -0.69 0.02
CA PHE A 81 -18.81 -0.60 -1.44
C PHE A 81 -19.95 -1.49 -1.96
N HIS A 82 -20.29 -1.34 -3.24
CA HIS A 82 -21.39 -2.07 -3.86
C HIS A 82 -20.99 -2.73 -5.18
N PHE A 83 -21.53 -3.93 -5.41
CA PHE A 83 -21.49 -4.61 -6.71
C PHE A 83 -22.89 -4.74 -7.27
N LYS A 84 -23.02 -4.90 -8.59
CA LYS A 84 -24.30 -5.28 -9.19
C LYS A 84 -24.52 -6.79 -9.08
N ASN A 85 -25.76 -7.18 -8.86
CA ASN A 85 -26.18 -8.58 -8.94
C ASN A 85 -26.69 -8.93 -10.35
N VAL A 86 -27.16 -10.17 -10.54
CA VAL A 86 -27.75 -10.69 -11.79
C VAL A 86 -28.88 -9.82 -12.38
N TYR A 87 -29.57 -9.05 -11.54
CA TYR A 87 -30.69 -8.19 -11.92
C TYR A 87 -30.26 -6.73 -12.17
N GLY A 88 -28.96 -6.44 -12.09
CA GLY A 88 -28.41 -5.09 -12.20
C GLY A 88 -28.65 -4.22 -10.96
N ALA A 89 -29.15 -4.78 -9.86
CA ALA A 89 -29.37 -4.05 -8.61
C ALA A 89 -28.08 -3.96 -7.80
N SER A 90 -27.87 -2.81 -7.14
CA SER A 90 -26.72 -2.55 -6.27
C SER A 90 -26.85 -3.34 -4.95
N GLU A 91 -25.87 -4.18 -4.67
CA GLU A 91 -25.77 -5.01 -3.46
C GLU A 91 -24.62 -4.55 -2.58
N LYS A 92 -24.89 -4.38 -1.29
CA LYS A 92 -23.90 -4.01 -0.28
C LYS A 92 -22.91 -5.13 -0.04
N MET A 93 -21.64 -4.86 -0.29
CA MET A 93 -20.56 -5.83 -0.15
C MET A 93 -19.75 -5.59 1.13
N SER A 94 -19.14 -6.65 1.64
CA SER A 94 -18.05 -6.60 2.63
C SER A 94 -16.85 -7.34 2.07
N ALA A 95 -15.66 -7.04 2.60
CA ALA A 95 -14.46 -7.79 2.23
C ALA A 95 -13.41 -7.77 3.34
N SER A 96 -12.50 -8.74 3.31
CA SER A 96 -11.26 -8.71 4.06
C SER A 96 -10.12 -9.27 3.22
N CYS A 97 -8.95 -8.63 3.29
CA CYS A 97 -7.77 -9.01 2.52
C CYS A 97 -6.56 -9.06 3.46
N ILE A 98 -5.94 -10.22 3.56
CA ILE A 98 -4.80 -10.49 4.45
C ILE A 98 -3.66 -11.07 3.61
N GLY A 99 -2.43 -10.66 3.90
CA GLY A 99 -1.27 -11.15 3.16
C GLY A 99 0.06 -10.68 3.71
N ASP A 100 1.12 -11.02 2.98
CA ASP A 100 2.50 -10.73 3.34
C ASP A 100 2.94 -9.39 2.73
N LEU A 101 3.43 -8.49 3.58
CA LEU A 101 3.79 -7.12 3.20
C LEU A 101 5.12 -7.05 2.44
N GLU A 102 6.04 -7.98 2.69
CA GLU A 102 7.36 -8.01 2.04
C GLU A 102 7.24 -8.44 0.58
N SER A 103 6.51 -9.53 0.34
CA SER A 103 6.25 -10.08 -0.99
C SER A 103 5.09 -9.41 -1.72
N GLY A 104 4.15 -8.80 -0.99
CA GLY A 104 2.87 -8.34 -1.53
C GLY A 104 1.89 -9.47 -1.81
N GLU A 105 2.19 -10.71 -1.43
CA GLU A 105 1.33 -11.86 -1.67
C GLU A 105 0.05 -11.77 -0.83
N ILE A 106 -1.11 -11.79 -1.48
CA ILE A 106 -2.40 -11.96 -0.82
C ILE A 106 -2.51 -13.43 -0.40
N LYS A 107 -2.63 -13.69 0.90
CA LYS A 107 -2.78 -15.05 1.46
C LYS A 107 -4.23 -15.44 1.66
N GLN A 108 -5.08 -14.47 1.98
CA GLN A 108 -6.50 -14.70 2.21
C GLN A 108 -7.32 -13.53 1.67
N LEU A 109 -8.33 -13.85 0.84
CA LEU A 109 -9.29 -12.88 0.36
C LEU A 109 -10.71 -13.39 0.59
N THR A 110 -11.48 -12.66 1.39
CA THR A 110 -12.90 -12.97 1.64
C THR A 110 -13.74 -11.81 1.15
N VAL A 111 -14.79 -12.10 0.37
CA VAL A 111 -15.76 -11.12 -0.12
C VAL A 111 -17.17 -11.63 0.19
N ASN A 112 -17.98 -10.80 0.85
CA ASN A 112 -19.36 -11.14 1.26
C ASN A 112 -19.46 -12.51 1.96
N ALA A 113 -18.59 -12.75 2.94
CA ALA A 113 -18.47 -14.01 3.70
C ALA A 113 -18.02 -15.25 2.90
N LYS A 114 -17.64 -15.10 1.62
CA LYS A 114 -17.05 -16.17 0.82
C LYS A 114 -15.54 -15.97 0.68
N THR A 115 -14.76 -16.95 1.12
CA THR A 115 -13.31 -16.99 0.90
C THR A 115 -13.03 -17.44 -0.54
N ILE A 116 -12.21 -16.66 -1.24
CA ILE A 116 -11.89 -16.82 -2.66
C ILE A 116 -10.49 -17.38 -2.84
N LEU A 117 -9.58 -16.97 -1.97
CA LEU A 117 -8.21 -17.44 -1.83
C LEU A 117 -7.96 -17.72 -0.35
#